data_AF-A0A967VWW7-F1
#
_entry.id   AF-A0A967VWW7-F1
#
_cell.length_a   1.000
_cell.length_b   1.000
_cell.length_c   1.000
_cell.angle_alpha   90.00
_cell.angle_beta   90.00
_cell.angle_gamma   90.00
#
_symmetry.space_group_name_H-M   'P 1'
#
loop_
_entity.id
_entity.type
_entity.pdbx_description
1 polymer ?
#
loop_
_entity_poly.entity_id
_entity_poly.type
_entity_poly.pdbx_seq_one_letter_code
_entity_poly.pdbx_strand_id
1 'polypeptide(L)'
;IIAVDEINGSGGIDGRRVELLIKDNEFDPDICRIKAEELVAAGIEGLIGPMSSDMTLASVEIFNEAGISMISPTASTPKLSDIDDFFLRVNPSDESEGIK
;
A
#
# COMPACT_ATOMS: atom_id res chain seq x y z
N ILE A 1 -11.40 9.54 -9.52
CA ILE A 1 -11.27 8.26 -8.80
C ILE A 1 -12.26 7.28 -9.43
N ILE A 2 -11.98 6.83 -10.67
CA ILE A 2 -13.00 6.19 -11.52
C ILE A 2 -13.44 4.82 -10.98
N ALA A 3 -12.51 3.99 -10.51
CA ALA A 3 -12.81 2.64 -10.03
C ALA A 3 -13.69 2.61 -8.76
N VAL A 4 -13.47 3.55 -7.82
CA VAL A 4 -14.31 3.65 -6.60
C VAL A 4 -15.71 4.11 -6.97
N ASP A 5 -15.83 5.09 -7.86
CA ASP A 5 -17.12 5.59 -8.32
C ASP A 5 -17.91 4.50 -9.06
N GLU A 6 -17.24 3.67 -9.87
CA GLU A 6 -17.86 2.56 -10.60
C GLU A 6 -18.34 1.44 -9.64
N ILE A 7 -17.51 1.03 -8.68
CA ILE A 7 -17.87 0.03 -7.68
C ILE A 7 -19.05 0.51 -6.84
N ASN A 8 -18.98 1.75 -6.32
CA ASN A 8 -20.04 2.32 -5.51
C ASN A 8 -21.33 2.54 -6.32
N GLY A 9 -21.22 2.93 -7.59
CA GLY A 9 -22.35 3.05 -8.52
C GLY A 9 -23.02 1.71 -8.82
N SER A 10 -22.25 0.62 -8.75
CA SER A 10 -22.74 -0.76 -8.93
C SER A 10 -23.30 -1.40 -7.65
N GLY A 11 -23.39 -0.65 -6.55
CA GLY A 11 -23.93 -1.12 -5.27
C GLY A 11 -22.89 -1.38 -4.18
N GLY A 12 -21.62 -1.11 -4.44
CA GLY A 12 -20.53 -1.30 -3.49
C GLY A 12 -20.05 -2.76 -3.38
N ILE A 13 -19.26 -3.06 -2.36
CA ILE A 13 -18.77 -4.41 -2.05
C ILE A 13 -19.62 -4.98 -0.92
N ASP A 14 -20.35 -6.06 -1.19
CA ASP A 14 -21.32 -6.66 -0.25
C ASP A 14 -22.33 -5.63 0.30
N GLY A 15 -22.73 -4.66 -0.53
CA GLY A 15 -23.63 -3.58 -0.15
C GLY A 15 -23.00 -2.44 0.66
N ARG A 16 -21.68 -2.52 0.95
CA ARG A 16 -20.92 -1.45 1.62
C ARG A 16 -20.24 -0.55 0.60
N ARG A 17 -20.29 0.76 0.83
CA ARG A 17 -19.57 1.72 0.00
C ARG A 17 -18.09 1.74 0.35
N VAL A 18 -17.26 1.85 -0.67
CA VAL A 18 -15.82 2.05 -0.55
C VAL A 18 -15.54 3.55 -0.40
N GLU A 19 -14.74 3.91 0.59
CA GLU A 19 -14.20 5.26 0.77
C GLU A 19 -12.69 5.24 0.54
N LEU A 20 -12.17 6.28 -0.13
CA LEU A 20 -10.74 6.41 -0.37
C LEU A 20 -10.18 7.56 0.47
N LEU A 21 -9.28 7.22 1.39
CA LEU A 21 -8.46 8.19 2.12
C LEU A 21 -7.12 8.36 1.41
N ILE A 22 -6.83 9.57 0.96
CA ILE A 22 -5.60 9.88 0.20
C ILE A 22 -4.68 10.75 1.06
N LYS A 23 -3.41 10.36 1.14
CA LYS A 23 -2.35 11.12 1.79
C LYS A 23 -1.14 11.22 0.85
N ASP A 24 -0.58 12.41 0.75
CA ASP A 24 0.68 12.64 0.06
C ASP A 24 1.84 12.44 1.04
N ASN A 25 2.82 11.63 0.67
CA ASN A 25 4.03 11.39 1.46
C ASN A 25 5.16 12.36 1.09
N GLU A 26 4.95 13.25 0.12
CA GLU A 26 5.89 14.29 -0.31
C GLU A 26 7.27 13.73 -0.75
N PHE A 27 7.32 12.42 -1.07
CA PHE A 27 8.55 11.69 -1.35
C PHE A 27 9.59 11.75 -0.21
N ASP A 28 9.13 11.92 1.03
CA ASP A 28 9.97 12.00 2.22
C ASP A 28 9.66 10.81 3.17
N PRO A 29 10.67 10.05 3.63
CA PRO A 29 10.44 8.89 4.49
C PRO A 29 9.78 9.20 5.84
N ASP A 30 10.12 10.35 6.44
CA ASP A 30 9.59 10.74 7.75
C ASP A 30 8.13 11.19 7.61
N ILE A 31 7.82 11.94 6.55
CA ILE A 31 6.43 12.28 6.21
C ILE A 31 5.65 11.00 5.89
N CYS A 32 6.23 10.07 5.13
CA CYS A 32 5.61 8.78 4.81
C CYS A 32 5.22 8.00 6.08
N ARG A 33 6.10 7.96 7.08
CA ARG A 33 5.83 7.35 8.39
C ARG A 33 4.65 8.01 9.09
N ILE A 34 4.64 9.34 9.18
CA ILE A 34 3.55 10.10 9.82
C ILE A 34 2.22 9.84 9.11
N LYS A 35 2.21 9.81 7.76
CA LYS A 35 0.99 9.55 6.99
C LYS A 35 0.51 8.10 7.12
N ALA A 36 1.41 7.14 7.27
CA ALA A 36 1.05 5.76 7.57
C ALA A 36 0.35 5.66 8.94
N GLU A 37 0.91 6.28 9.98
CA GLU A 37 0.29 6.32 11.31
C GLU A 37 -1.09 7.00 11.31
N GLU A 38 -1.23 8.12 10.59
CA GLU A 38 -2.53 8.80 10.41
C GLU A 38 -3.57 7.88 9.74
N LEU A 39 -3.17 7.09 8.75
CA LEU A 39 -4.05 6.17 8.03
C LEU A 39 -4.46 4.97 8.88
N VAL A 40 -3.52 4.38 9.63
CA VAL A 40 -3.83 3.31 10.59
C VAL A 40 -4.79 3.81 11.67
N ALA A 41 -4.54 5.01 12.22
CA ALA A 41 -5.41 5.63 13.21
C ALA A 41 -6.82 5.96 12.67
N ALA A 42 -6.92 6.23 11.36
CA ALA A 42 -8.20 6.41 10.67
C ALA A 42 -8.97 5.09 10.43
N GLY A 43 -8.36 3.93 10.71
CA GLY A 43 -9.01 2.63 10.63
C GLY A 43 -9.22 2.13 9.19
N ILE A 44 -8.26 2.37 8.30
CA ILE A 44 -8.32 1.79 6.96
C ILE A 44 -8.23 0.26 6.99
N GLU A 45 -8.92 -0.40 6.05
CA GLU A 45 -8.90 -1.86 5.90
C GLU A 45 -7.74 -2.36 5.03
N GLY A 46 -7.10 -1.45 4.27
CA GLY A 46 -6.02 -1.79 3.36
C GLY A 46 -5.41 -0.55 2.71
N LEU A 47 -4.13 -0.66 2.34
CA LEU A 47 -3.37 0.41 1.68
C LEU A 47 -3.04 0.02 0.23
N ILE A 48 -3.17 0.98 -0.69
CA ILE A 48 -2.61 0.89 -2.04
C ILE A 48 -1.47 1.90 -2.15
N GLY A 49 -0.26 1.42 -2.47
CA GLY A 49 1.01 2.15 -2.39
C GLY A 49 1.91 1.62 -1.27
N PRO A 50 3.04 2.29 -0.98
CA PRO A 50 3.62 3.43 -1.69
C PRO A 50 4.17 3.08 -3.08
N MET A 51 4.35 4.08 -3.94
CA MET A 51 4.86 3.91 -5.31
C MET A 51 6.41 3.83 -5.38
N SER A 52 7.10 4.02 -4.26
CA SER A 52 8.56 4.00 -4.16
C SER A 52 8.99 2.91 -3.19
N SER A 53 10.06 2.18 -3.53
CA SER A 53 10.67 1.16 -2.67
C SER A 53 11.10 1.73 -1.32
N ASP A 54 11.69 2.94 -1.30
CA ASP A 54 12.17 3.56 -0.06
C ASP A 54 11.02 3.97 0.86
N MET A 55 9.94 4.50 0.28
CA MET A 55 8.73 4.83 1.04
C MET A 55 8.05 3.58 1.58
N THR A 56 8.04 2.50 0.78
CA THR A 56 7.48 1.21 1.19
C THR A 56 8.25 0.65 2.39
N LEU A 57 9.59 0.67 2.35
CA LEU A 57 10.42 0.25 3.48
C LEU A 57 10.22 1.13 4.73
N ALA A 58 9.93 2.42 4.56
CA ALA A 58 9.70 3.33 5.67
C ALA A 58 8.35 3.08 6.41
N SER A 59 7.35 2.49 5.73
CA SER A 59 6.00 2.31 6.28
C SER A 59 5.56 0.86 6.47
N VAL A 60 6.24 -0.12 5.86
CA VAL A 60 5.80 -1.53 5.85
C VAL A 60 5.62 -2.11 7.25
N GLU A 61 6.52 -1.81 8.18
CA GLU A 61 6.43 -2.30 9.57
C GLU A 61 5.18 -1.79 10.29
N ILE A 62 4.75 -0.55 10.03
CA ILE A 62 3.57 0.05 10.68
C ILE A 62 2.30 -0.70 10.27
N PHE A 63 2.17 -1.03 8.98
CA PHE A 63 1.01 -1.78 8.49
C PHE A 63 1.05 -3.24 8.91
N ASN A 64 2.24 -3.84 8.96
CA ASN A 64 2.43 -5.20 9.47
C ASN A 64 2.03 -5.33 10.94
N GLU A 65 2.46 -4.40 11.79
CA GLU A 65 2.07 -4.37 13.21
C GLU A 65 0.57 -4.15 13.41
N ALA A 66 -0.05 -3.35 12.53
CA ALA A 66 -1.49 -3.12 12.54
C ALA A 66 -2.32 -4.27 11.92
N GLY A 67 -1.67 -5.25 11.29
CA GLY A 67 -2.35 -6.33 10.55
C GLY A 67 -3.10 -5.86 9.31
N ILE A 68 -2.68 -4.72 8.73
CA ILE A 68 -3.32 -4.10 7.56
C ILE A 68 -2.55 -4.49 6.31
N SER A 69 -3.26 -5.00 5.31
CA SER A 69 -2.65 -5.38 4.02
C SER A 69 -2.23 -4.16 3.21
N MET A 70 -0.99 -4.19 2.72
CA MET A 70 -0.41 -3.16 1.87
C MET A 70 -0.12 -3.72 0.48
N ILE A 71 -0.63 -3.07 -0.56
CA ILE A 71 -0.41 -3.46 -1.96
C ILE A 71 0.38 -2.36 -2.66
N SER A 72 1.67 -2.59 -2.95
CA SER A 72 2.43 -1.66 -3.79
C SER A 72 2.39 -2.09 -5.27
N PRO A 73 2.02 -1.18 -6.19
CA PRO A 73 2.00 -1.49 -7.62
C PRO A 73 3.37 -1.44 -8.29
N THR A 74 4.39 -0.84 -7.66
CA THR A 74 5.68 -0.52 -8.30
C THR A 74 6.92 -0.84 -7.46
N ALA A 75 6.80 -1.21 -6.19
CA ALA A 75 7.97 -1.53 -5.37
C ALA A 75 8.64 -2.83 -5.86
N SER A 76 9.87 -2.71 -6.36
CA SER A 76 10.61 -3.81 -6.99
C SER A 76 11.82 -4.29 -6.17
N THR A 77 12.16 -3.61 -5.07
CA THR A 77 13.35 -3.93 -4.28
C THR A 77 13.33 -5.38 -3.77
N PRO A 78 14.45 -6.11 -3.86
CA PRO A 78 14.53 -7.48 -3.35
C PRO A 78 14.38 -7.55 -1.83
N LYS A 79 14.62 -6.44 -1.10
CA LYS A 79 14.49 -6.36 0.36
C LYS A 79 13.07 -6.63 0.89
N LEU A 80 12.06 -6.57 0.03
CA LEU A 80 10.67 -6.86 0.36
C LEU A 80 10.25 -8.27 -0.07
N SER A 81 11.20 -9.10 -0.53
CA SER A 81 10.93 -10.47 -0.97
C SER A 81 11.18 -11.47 0.16
N ASP A 82 10.46 -12.58 0.14
CA ASP A 82 10.60 -13.70 1.10
C ASP A 82 10.39 -13.32 2.57
N ILE A 83 9.65 -12.24 2.81
CA ILE A 83 9.17 -11.84 4.13
C ILE A 83 7.72 -12.32 4.25
N ASP A 84 7.40 -13.04 5.33
CA ASP A 84 6.02 -13.40 5.68
C ASP A 84 5.37 -12.21 6.38
N ASP A 85 4.76 -11.34 5.59
CA ASP A 85 4.17 -10.10 6.06
C ASP A 85 2.87 -9.74 5.31
N PHE A 86 2.27 -8.60 5.67
CA PHE A 86 1.05 -8.11 5.04
C PHE A 86 1.33 -7.31 3.76
N PHE A 87 2.50 -7.48 3.15
CA PHE A 87 2.90 -6.78 1.95
C PHE A 87 2.72 -7.64 0.69
N LEU A 88 2.02 -7.06 -0.28
CA LEU A 88 1.82 -7.62 -1.60
C LEU A 88 2.36 -6.64 -2.63
N ARG A 89 3.03 -7.16 -3.66
CA ARG A 89 3.42 -6.37 -4.84
C ARG A 89 2.78 -6.91 -6.10
N VAL A 90 2.41 -6.01 -7.01
CA VAL A 90 1.80 -6.37 -8.30
C VAL A 90 2.86 -6.57 -9.38
N ASN A 91 4.02 -5.92 -9.24
CA ASN A 91 5.15 -6.05 -10.15
C ASN A 91 6.15 -7.14 -9.70
N PRO A 92 6.91 -7.74 -10.63
CA PRO A 92 8.02 -8.63 -10.29
C PRO A 92 9.11 -7.90 -9.49
N SER A 93 9.90 -8.63 -8.71
CA SER A 93 11.10 -8.05 -8.09
C SER A 93 12.15 -7.73 -9.15
N ASP A 94 13.00 -6.74 -8.88
CA ASP A 94 14.20 -6.49 -9.68
C ASP A 94 15.09 -7.73 -9.78
N GLU A 95 15.06 -8.61 -8.79
CA GLU A 95 15.77 -9.89 -8.81
C GLU A 95 15.18 -10.87 -9.82
N SER A 96 13.86 -10.86 -10.02
CA SER A 96 13.19 -11.67 -11.05
C SER A 96 13.27 -11.07 -12.46
N GLU A 97 13.42 -9.75 -12.56
CA GLU A 97 13.67 -9.04 -13.84
C GLU A 97 15.15 -9.20 -14.29
N GLY A 98 16.03 -9.65 -13.40
CA GLY A 98 17.40 -10.04 -13.69
C GLY A 98 17.53 -11.41 -14.37
N ILE A 99 16.92 -11.61 -15.54
CA ILE A 99 17.37 -12.67 -16.46
C ILE A 99 18.63 -12.17 -17.18
N LYS A 100 19.79 -12.51 -16.60
CA LYS A 100 21.18 -12.35 -17.09
C LYS A 100 21.75 -10.93 -17.19
#